data_AF-J8HPG1-F1
#
_entry.id   AF-J8HPG1-F1
#
_cell.length_a   1.000
_cell.length_b   1.000
_cell.length_c   1.000
_cell.angle_alpha   90.00
_cell.angle_beta   90.00
_cell.angle_gamma   90.00
#
_symmetry.space_group_name_H-M   'P 1'
#
loop_
_entity.id
_entity.type
_entity.pdbx_description
1 polymer ?
#
loop_
_entity_poly.entity_id
_entity_poly.type
_entity_poly.pdbx_seq_one_letter_code
_entity_poly.pdbx_strand_id
1 'polypeptide(L)' 'MGAWGTGLFDDDTTCDVKDQFIDYLDEGNSAEEATKLVLEEYLDEFDIDEDLEEMSLVFIGLAAIQLEKGCIAAR' A
#
# COMPACT_ATOMS: atom_id res chain seq x y z
N MET A 1 -20.75 12.77 8.56
CA MET A 1 -20.33 11.46 9.08
C MET A 1 -20.60 10.46 7.98
N GLY A 2 -19.66 10.37 7.03
CA GLY A 2 -19.83 9.66 5.75
C GLY A 2 -19.91 8.17 5.95
N ALA A 3 -20.58 7.48 5.02
CA ALA A 3 -20.56 6.02 4.97
C ALA A 3 -19.10 5.59 4.78
N TRP A 4 -18.55 4.89 5.77
CA TRP A 4 -17.31 4.14 5.57
C TRP A 4 -17.70 3.02 4.61
N GLY A 5 -17.27 3.15 3.37
CA GLY A 5 -17.49 2.08 2.40
C GLY A 5 -16.75 0.82 2.87
N THR A 6 -17.18 -0.34 2.39
CA THR A 6 -16.56 -1.63 2.74
C THR A 6 -15.49 -2.04 1.73
N GLY A 7 -15.12 -1.14 0.81
CA GLY A 7 -14.06 -1.35 -0.14
C GLY A 7 -12.70 -1.30 0.55
N LEU A 8 -11.72 -2.01 -0.02
CA LEU A 8 -10.38 -2.06 0.55
C LEU A 8 -9.80 -0.65 0.69
N PHE A 9 -9.84 0.15 -0.38
CA PHE A 9 -9.33 1.53 -0.43
C PHE A 9 -10.28 2.60 0.14
N ASP A 10 -11.34 2.20 0.84
CA ASP A 10 -12.16 3.14 1.62
C ASP A 10 -11.56 3.42 3.01
N ASP A 11 -10.53 2.65 3.38
CA ASP A 11 -9.69 2.86 4.55
C ASP A 11 -8.54 3.83 4.24
N ASP A 12 -8.29 4.79 5.14
CA ASP A 12 -7.33 5.88 4.92
C ASP A 12 -5.91 5.33 4.66
N THR A 13 -5.44 4.37 5.46
CA THR A 13 -4.10 3.76 5.34
C THR A 13 -3.92 3.08 4.00
N THR A 14 -4.88 2.24 3.59
CA THR A 14 -4.78 1.55 2.28
C THR A 14 -4.89 2.52 1.10
N CYS A 15 -5.66 3.62 1.24
CA CYS A 15 -5.80 4.63 0.20
C CYS A 15 -4.49 5.38 -0.01
N ASP A 16 -3.82 5.77 1.08
CA ASP A 16 -2.51 6.46 1.06
C ASP A 16 -1.44 5.56 0.44
N VAL A 17 -1.37 4.29 0.84
CA VAL A 17 -0.44 3.29 0.26
C VAL A 17 -0.63 3.15 -1.25
N LYS A 18 -1.90 3.11 -1.70
CA LYS A 18 -2.23 3.03 -3.13
C LYS A 18 -1.73 4.25 -3.89
N ASP A 19 -2.00 5.44 -3.36
CA ASP A 19 -1.65 6.70 -4.03
C ASP A 19 -0.12 6.88 -4.07
N GLN A 20 0.58 6.63 -2.96
CA GLN A 20 2.04 6.66 -2.91
C GLN A 20 2.68 5.68 -3.89
N PHE A 21 2.18 4.44 -3.96
CA PHE A 21 2.72 3.47 -4.91
C PHE A 21 2.54 3.91 -6.37
N ILE A 22 1.40 4.52 -6.70
CA ILE A 22 1.15 5.06 -8.04
C ILE A 22 2.07 6.24 -8.34
N ASP A 23 2.25 7.15 -7.38
CA ASP A 23 3.12 8.31 -7.54
C ASP A 23 4.56 7.88 -7.85
N TYR A 24 5.10 6.88 -7.14
CA TYR A 24 6.44 6.36 -7.46
C TYR A 24 6.53 5.72 -8.84
N LEU A 25 5.48 5.02 -9.29
CA LEU A 25 5.45 4.49 -10.65
C LEU A 25 5.44 5.62 -11.70
N ASP A 26 4.70 6.69 -11.44
CA ASP A 26 4.60 7.85 -12.33
C ASP A 26 5.90 8.68 -12.37
N GLU A 27 6.69 8.66 -11.28
CA GLU A 27 8.05 9.19 -11.23
C GLU A 27 9.06 8.36 -12.05
N GLY A 28 8.66 7.17 -12.52
CA GLY A 28 9.46 6.28 -13.36
C GLY A 28 10.22 5.20 -12.59
N ASN A 29 9.90 4.99 -11.31
CA ASN A 29 10.45 3.87 -10.55
C ASN A 29 9.89 2.53 -11.07
N SER A 30 10.68 1.47 -10.93
CA SER A 30 10.17 0.12 -11.14
C SER A 30 9.19 -0.28 -10.02
N ALA A 31 8.35 -1.28 -10.27
CA ALA A 31 7.43 -1.78 -9.25
C ALA A 31 8.16 -2.28 -7.99
N GLU A 32 9.34 -2.89 -8.14
CA GLU A 32 10.16 -3.34 -7.00
C GLU A 32 10.69 -2.16 -6.18
N GLU A 33 11.18 -1.10 -6.85
CA GLU A 33 11.66 0.12 -6.19
C GLU A 33 10.52 0.85 -5.48
N ALA A 34 9.38 1.06 -6.16
CA ALA A 34 8.19 1.68 -5.56
C ALA A 34 7.71 0.92 -4.32
N THR A 35 7.70 -0.42 -4.37
CA THR A 35 7.36 -1.28 -3.23
C THR A 35 8.30 -1.06 -2.06
N LYS A 36 9.61 -1.02 -2.34
CA LYS A 36 10.63 -0.83 -1.32
C LYS A 36 10.50 0.54 -0.66
N LEU A 37 10.30 1.59 -1.45
CA LEU A 37 10.14 2.96 -0.95
C LEU A 37 8.92 3.08 -0.04
N VAL A 38 7.75 2.59 -0.49
CA VAL A 38 6.54 2.57 0.34
C VAL A 38 6.80 1.83 1.65
N LEU A 39 7.36 0.62 1.61
CA LEU A 39 7.61 -0.15 2.84
C LEU A 39 8.62 0.53 3.77
N GLU A 40 9.66 1.16 3.24
CA GLU A 40 10.65 1.89 4.05
C GLU A 40 9.98 3.06 4.80
N GLU A 41 9.07 3.80 4.16
CA GLU A 41 8.36 4.92 4.82
C GLU A 41 7.46 4.43 5.97
N TYR A 42 6.67 3.38 5.78
CA TYR A 42 5.81 2.87 6.85
C TYR A 42 6.58 2.14 7.95
N LEU A 43 7.68 1.45 7.63
CA LEU A 43 8.51 0.78 8.65
C LEU A 43 9.35 1.76 9.48
N ASP A 44 9.56 3.00 9.01
CA ASP A 44 10.18 4.06 9.78
C ASP A 44 9.20 4.66 10.83
N GLU A 45 7.89 4.55 10.60
CA GLU A 45 6.84 5.07 11.48
C GLU A 45 6.23 4.01 12.40
N PHE A 46 6.06 2.78 11.91
CA PHE A 46 5.33 1.69 12.57
C PHE A 46 6.21 0.45 12.81
N ASP A 47 6.00 -0.23 13.93
CA ASP A 47 6.62 -1.52 14.22
C ASP A 47 5.71 -2.68 13.77
N ILE A 48 6.25 -3.67 13.09
CA ILE A 48 5.47 -4.80 12.55
C ILE A 48 4.76 -5.60 13.64
N ASP A 49 5.39 -5.76 14.81
CA ASP A 49 4.88 -6.57 15.91
C ASP A 49 3.94 -5.75 16.82
N GLU A 50 4.22 -4.46 17.02
CA GLU A 50 3.39 -3.58 17.86
C GLU A 50 2.19 -2.97 17.12
N ASP A 51 2.35 -2.62 15.84
CA ASP A 51 1.35 -1.92 15.00
C ASP A 51 0.76 -2.85 13.91
N LEU A 52 0.43 -4.08 14.31
CA LEU A 52 -0.01 -5.14 13.40
C LEU A 52 -1.22 -4.76 12.53
N GLU A 53 -2.16 -3.96 13.05
CA GLU A 53 -3.36 -3.53 12.31
C GLU A 53 -2.98 -2.64 11.12
N GLU A 54 -2.24 -1.56 11.38
CA GLU A 54 -1.79 -0.62 10.35
C GLU A 54 -0.86 -1.30 9.34
N MET A 55 0.12 -2.07 9.82
CA MET A 55 1.03 -2.78 8.93
C MET A 55 0.30 -3.83 8.08
N SER A 56 -0.74 -4.49 8.60
CA SER A 56 -1.57 -5.39 7.80
C SER A 56 -2.29 -4.64 6.68
N LEU A 57 -2.82 -3.45 6.94
CA LEU A 57 -3.46 -2.61 5.93
C LEU A 57 -2.44 -2.16 4.86
N VAL A 58 -1.23 -1.76 5.27
CA VAL A 58 -0.14 -1.43 4.34
C VAL A 58 0.16 -2.59 3.40
N PHE A 59 0.40 -3.79 3.94
CA PHE A 59 0.71 -4.95 3.10
C PHE A 59 -0.45 -5.34 2.17
N ILE A 60 -1.69 -5.31 2.66
CA ILE A 60 -2.87 -5.69 1.87
C ILE A 60 -3.13 -4.65 0.78
N GLY A 61 -3.08 -3.36 1.11
CA GLY A 61 -3.25 -2.26 0.16
C GLY A 61 -2.20 -2.30 -0.94
N LEU A 62 -0.93 -2.51 -0.57
CA LEU A 62 0.19 -2.61 -1.50
C LEU A 62 0.06 -3.81 -2.43
N ALA A 63 -0.28 -4.99 -1.89
CA ALA A 63 -0.50 -6.19 -2.69
C ALA A 63 -1.68 -6.02 -3.66
N ALA A 64 -2.77 -5.38 -3.24
CA ALA A 64 -3.93 -5.14 -4.08
C ALA A 64 -3.59 -4.23 -5.27
N ILE A 65 -2.90 -3.09 -5.04
CA ILE A 65 -2.54 -2.18 -6.13
C ILE A 65 -1.50 -2.80 -7.07
N GLN A 66 -0.53 -3.55 -6.54
CA GLN A 66 0.43 -4.29 -7.36
C GLN A 66 -0.25 -5.32 -8.25
N LEU A 67 -1.29 -6.00 -7.75
CA LEU A 67 -2.07 -6.95 -8.54
C LEU A 67 -2.88 -6.24 -9.64
N GLU A 68 -3.52 -5.11 -9.33
CA GLU A 68 -4.27 -4.30 -10.31
C GLU A 68 -3.37 -3.75 -11.42
N LYS A 69 -2.15 -3.33 -11.09
CA LYS A 69 -1.15 -2.86 -12.07
C LYS A 69 -0.45 -3.99 -12.82
N GLY A 70 -0.69 -5.25 -12.44
CA GLY A 70 -0.07 -6.43 -13.04
C GLY A 70 1.41 -6.60 -12.68
N CYS A 71 1.86 -5.97 -11.59
CA CYS A 71 3.23 -6.07 -11.06
C CYS A 71 3.50 -7.44 -10.41
N ILE A 72 2.45 -8.08 -9.88
CA ILE A 72 2.50 -9.43 -9.32
C ILE A 72 1.47 -10.33 -10.03
N ALA A 73 1.83 -11.60 -10.24
CA ALA A 73 0.91 -12.59 -10.78
C ALA A 73 0.29 -13.41 -9.64
N ALA A 74 -1.03 -13.35 -9.47
CA ALA A 74 -1.76 -14.34 -8.69
C ALA A 74 -1.65 -15.69 -9.42
N ARG A 75 -0.82 -16.58 -8.89
CA ARG A 75 -0.49 -17.87 -9.50
C ARG A 75 -1.28 -19.01 -8.88
#